data_AF-A0A401Q7V5-F1
#
_entry.id   AF-A0A401Q7V5-F1
#
_cell.length_a   1.000
_cell.length_b   1.000
_cell.length_c   1.000
_cell.angle_alpha   90.00
_cell.angle_beta   90.00
_cell.angle_gamma   90.00
#
_symmetry.space_group_name_H-M   'P 1'
#
loop_
_entity.id
_entity.type
_entity.pdbx_description
1 polymer ?
#
loop_
_entity_poly.entity_id
_entity_poly.type
_entity_poly.pdbx_seq_one_letter_code
_entity_poly.pdbx_strand_id
1 'polypeptide(L)'
;GILSRASVGREKLEAAVAEGDKLVPHLPKPSAAQVQQLLANSQEEWQSFLRQCQQNRKTLTDYAEELTSFQSQHTKLSLWLHQAEQRMATESIGESKKNVPVMQVEVERMEDFYEEIQGQRDSFDSLCQKAQTLNELGDGDGGVTRLASQLLSQHQQLAKTVREKLRAGQLGLQEHQAFEETLQSTWSWLRVVQSKLGTIDSTVGSKTALEKQLLQIQEILLMKGEGEVKLNMTIGKGEQSLKSSNQEAGKAVHNQLQALREAWAEVDKVKKLEDMVQDHQQYNTAVQELTNWMTSAKEELHRWSDLSGDSTALQRKLKKVMELIASRRNGRERLNRVEALAGEVRQHTAANGCKAIGRELDALRTDWQQWEESTLQAQSGLENMLSQTTSSEQEFEAQAAQLDKDLQDFSATLGACSHSLSQLQDKTTDEEVVECWQKAKVCLGLM
;
A
#
# COMPACT_ATOMS: atom_id res chain seq x y z
N GLY A 1 -28.36 -88.90 -16.77
CA GLY A 1 -27.72 -88.49 -15.50
C GLY A 1 -28.06 -89.48 -14.39
N ILE A 2 -27.37 -89.44 -13.25
CA ILE A 2 -27.62 -90.36 -12.11
C ILE A 2 -29.10 -90.38 -11.70
N LEU A 3 -29.77 -89.22 -11.70
CA LEU A 3 -31.22 -89.09 -11.44
C LEU A 3 -32.11 -89.71 -12.54
N SER A 4 -31.66 -89.81 -13.80
CA SER A 4 -32.41 -90.51 -14.86
C SER A 4 -32.29 -92.02 -14.78
N ARG A 5 -31.35 -92.54 -13.97
CA ARG A 5 -31.22 -93.96 -13.61
C ARG A 5 -31.87 -94.26 -12.25
N ALA A 6 -32.42 -93.26 -11.57
CA ALA A 6 -33.13 -93.44 -10.30
C ALA A 6 -34.42 -94.27 -10.48
N SER A 7 -35.07 -94.22 -11.64
CA SER A 7 -36.20 -95.10 -11.97
C SER A 7 -35.77 -96.57 -11.94
N VAL A 8 -34.66 -96.91 -12.59
CA VAL A 8 -34.10 -98.26 -12.64
C VAL A 8 -33.66 -98.74 -11.26
N GLY A 9 -33.07 -97.86 -10.43
CA GLY A 9 -32.70 -98.19 -9.05
C GLY A 9 -33.91 -98.44 -8.14
N ARG A 10 -34.97 -97.64 -8.31
CA ARG A 10 -36.25 -97.81 -7.63
C ARG A 10 -36.92 -99.13 -8.02
N GLU A 11 -37.00 -99.45 -9.31
CA GLU A 11 -37.59 -100.70 -9.81
C GLU A 11 -36.87 -101.93 -9.23
N LYS A 12 -35.54 -101.90 -9.15
CA LYS A 12 -34.74 -102.99 -8.56
C LYS A 12 -34.96 -103.13 -7.05
N LEU A 13 -35.11 -102.02 -6.34
CA LEU A 13 -35.42 -102.01 -4.91
C LEU A 13 -36.84 -102.51 -4.64
N GLU A 14 -37.83 -102.09 -5.44
CA GLU A 14 -39.21 -102.58 -5.37
C GLU A 14 -39.29 -104.08 -5.67
N ALA A 15 -38.51 -104.57 -6.64
CA ALA A 15 -38.39 -106.00 -6.92
C ALA A 15 -37.75 -106.77 -5.75
N ALA A 16 -36.70 -106.23 -5.12
CA ALA A 16 -36.05 -106.85 -3.95
C ALA A 16 -36.98 -106.90 -2.73
N VAL A 17 -37.78 -105.85 -2.52
CA VAL A 17 -38.79 -105.77 -1.44
C VAL A 17 -39.91 -106.76 -1.70
N ALA A 18 -40.45 -106.80 -2.92
CA ALA A 18 -41.50 -107.74 -3.30
C ALA A 18 -41.08 -109.21 -3.16
N GLU A 19 -39.82 -109.54 -3.46
CA GLU A 19 -39.30 -110.90 -3.28
C GLU A 19 -38.99 -111.21 -1.80
N GLY A 20 -38.50 -110.22 -1.06
CA GLY A 20 -38.31 -110.31 0.39
C GLY A 20 -39.62 -110.54 1.16
N ASP A 21 -40.68 -109.82 0.82
CA ASP A 21 -42.02 -109.96 1.42
C ASP A 21 -42.65 -111.34 1.15
N LYS A 22 -42.29 -112.01 0.05
CA LYS A 22 -42.67 -113.41 -0.22
C LYS A 22 -41.86 -114.42 0.59
N LEU A 23 -40.61 -114.13 0.94
CA LEU A 23 -39.72 -115.02 1.69
C LEU A 23 -39.99 -115.00 3.21
N VAL A 24 -40.37 -113.84 3.75
CA VAL A 24 -40.64 -113.61 5.18
C VAL A 24 -41.63 -114.60 5.83
N PRO A 25 -42.77 -114.98 5.22
CA PRO A 25 -43.74 -115.92 5.79
C PRO A 25 -43.22 -117.35 5.96
N HIS A 26 -42.13 -117.71 5.25
CA HIS A 26 -41.58 -119.06 5.20
C HIS A 26 -40.30 -119.24 6.02
N LEU A 27 -39.82 -118.19 6.69
CA LEU A 27 -38.58 -118.17 7.46
C LEU A 27 -38.83 -118.24 8.98
N PRO A 28 -37.90 -118.82 9.78
CA PRO A 28 -37.94 -118.72 11.23
C PRO A 28 -37.94 -117.25 11.69
N LYS A 29 -38.69 -116.92 12.75
CA LYS A 29 -38.84 -115.56 13.29
C LYS A 29 -37.56 -114.70 13.32
N PRO A 30 -36.39 -115.18 13.80
CA PRO A 30 -35.17 -114.37 13.81
C PRO A 30 -34.61 -114.06 12.41
N SER A 31 -34.73 -115.00 11.46
CA SER A 31 -34.28 -114.81 10.08
C SER A 31 -35.23 -113.93 9.26
N ALA A 32 -36.54 -114.05 9.50
CA ALA A 32 -37.55 -113.17 8.92
C ALA A 32 -37.35 -111.71 9.35
N ALA A 33 -37.08 -111.47 10.64
CA ALA A 33 -36.76 -110.14 11.17
C ALA A 33 -35.48 -109.55 10.55
N GLN A 34 -34.46 -110.39 10.31
CA GLN A 34 -33.20 -109.97 9.70
C GLN A 34 -33.36 -109.54 8.23
N VAL A 35 -34.17 -110.27 7.44
CA VAL A 35 -34.48 -109.91 6.05
C VAL A 35 -35.32 -108.63 6.00
N GLN A 36 -36.33 -108.47 6.87
CA GLN A 36 -37.11 -107.24 6.97
C GLN A 36 -36.24 -106.03 7.35
N GLN A 37 -35.29 -106.19 8.28
CA GLN A 37 -34.36 -105.13 8.65
C GLN A 37 -33.45 -104.72 7.49
N LEU A 38 -32.92 -105.68 6.72
CA LEU A 38 -32.07 -105.40 5.56
C LEU A 38 -32.83 -104.66 4.44
N LEU A 39 -34.09 -105.03 4.19
CA LEU A 39 -34.95 -104.34 3.22
C LEU A 39 -35.31 -102.93 3.68
N ALA A 40 -35.64 -102.76 4.96
CA ALA A 40 -35.90 -101.45 5.54
C ALA A 40 -34.66 -100.55 5.47
N ASN A 41 -33.48 -101.06 5.82
CA ASN A 41 -32.22 -100.34 5.71
C ASN A 41 -31.93 -99.94 4.25
N SER A 42 -32.10 -100.87 3.30
CA SER A 42 -31.87 -100.60 1.87
C SER A 42 -32.85 -99.56 1.31
N GLN A 43 -34.11 -99.58 1.75
CA GLN A 43 -35.11 -98.56 1.43
C GLN A 43 -34.73 -97.19 2.01
N GLU A 44 -34.29 -97.14 3.26
CA GLU A 44 -33.85 -95.90 3.92
C GLU A 44 -32.60 -95.31 3.26
N GLU A 45 -31.59 -96.13 2.96
CA GLU A 45 -30.37 -95.75 2.26
C GLU A 45 -30.66 -95.19 0.87
N TRP A 46 -31.56 -95.84 0.12
CA TRP A 46 -31.99 -95.35 -1.19
C TRP A 46 -32.73 -94.01 -1.10
N GLN A 47 -33.64 -93.86 -0.14
CA GLN A 47 -34.32 -92.58 0.11
C GLN A 47 -33.35 -91.48 0.55
N SER A 48 -32.34 -91.83 1.35
CA SER A 48 -31.25 -90.92 1.75
C SER A 48 -30.42 -90.49 0.53
N PHE A 49 -30.02 -91.43 -0.32
CA PHE A 49 -29.29 -91.16 -1.56
C PHE A 49 -30.09 -90.28 -2.53
N LEU A 50 -31.38 -90.54 -2.70
CA LEU A 50 -32.26 -89.71 -3.54
C LEU A 50 -32.38 -88.29 -2.99
N ARG A 51 -32.58 -88.13 -1.67
CA ARG A 51 -32.56 -86.82 -1.01
C ARG A 51 -31.23 -86.10 -1.24
N GLN A 52 -30.10 -86.79 -1.11
CA GLN A 52 -28.78 -86.22 -1.38
C GLN A 52 -28.60 -85.80 -2.84
N CYS A 53 -29.05 -86.61 -3.81
CA CYS A 53 -28.97 -86.26 -5.22
C CYS A 53 -29.85 -85.05 -5.56
N GLN A 54 -31.04 -84.96 -4.98
CA GLN A 54 -31.93 -83.81 -5.15
C GLN A 54 -31.33 -82.55 -4.51
N GLN A 55 -30.74 -82.66 -3.32
CA GLN A 55 -30.05 -81.59 -2.63
C GLN A 55 -28.83 -81.11 -3.45
N ASN A 56 -27.97 -82.03 -3.91
CA ASN A 56 -26.81 -81.69 -4.74
C ASN A 56 -27.22 -81.02 -6.04
N ARG A 57 -28.29 -81.50 -6.69
CA ARG A 57 -28.82 -80.84 -7.90
C ARG A 57 -29.24 -79.41 -7.60
N LYS A 58 -29.96 -79.18 -6.49
CA LYS A 58 -30.38 -77.85 -6.07
C LYS A 58 -29.17 -76.94 -5.79
N THR A 59 -28.20 -77.41 -5.00
CA THR A 59 -26.98 -76.67 -4.72
C THR A 59 -26.21 -76.32 -5.99
N LEU A 60 -26.11 -77.25 -6.96
CA LEU A 60 -25.43 -77.00 -8.23
C LEU A 60 -26.19 -76.01 -9.13
N THR A 61 -27.53 -76.04 -9.13
CA THR A 61 -28.32 -75.05 -9.88
C THR A 61 -28.19 -73.66 -9.25
N ASP A 62 -28.30 -73.56 -7.93
CA ASP A 62 -28.17 -72.29 -7.20
C ASP A 62 -26.76 -71.71 -7.39
N TYR A 63 -25.72 -72.57 -7.35
CA TYR A 63 -24.34 -72.18 -7.64
C TYR A 63 -24.15 -71.68 -9.08
N ALA A 64 -24.74 -72.35 -10.08
CA ALA A 64 -24.63 -71.94 -11.48
C ALA A 64 -25.31 -70.59 -11.75
N GLU A 65 -26.46 -70.34 -11.12
CA GLU A 65 -27.16 -69.05 -11.19
C GLU A 65 -26.34 -67.92 -10.56
N GLU A 66 -25.80 -68.14 -9.36
CA GLU A 66 -24.92 -67.16 -8.70
C GLU A 66 -23.62 -66.92 -9.47
N LEU A 67 -23.03 -67.96 -10.07
CA LEU A 67 -21.82 -67.81 -10.89
C LEU A 67 -22.10 -66.96 -12.15
N THR A 68 -23.26 -67.16 -12.78
CA THR A 68 -23.68 -66.37 -13.95
C THR A 68 -23.94 -64.91 -13.56
N SER A 69 -24.59 -64.69 -12.41
CA SER A 69 -24.82 -63.38 -11.80
C SER A 69 -23.51 -62.65 -11.50
N PHE A 70 -22.54 -63.34 -10.90
CA PHE A 70 -21.19 -62.84 -10.64
C PHE A 70 -20.47 -62.45 -11.94
N GLN A 71 -20.42 -63.35 -12.94
CA GLN A 71 -19.73 -63.09 -14.20
C GLN A 71 -20.30 -61.87 -14.94
N SER A 72 -21.63 -61.70 -14.91
CA SER A 72 -22.31 -60.53 -15.48
C SER A 72 -21.92 -59.24 -14.77
N GLN A 73 -21.92 -59.22 -13.43
CA GLN A 73 -21.52 -58.04 -12.66
C GLN A 73 -20.02 -57.73 -12.81
N HIS A 74 -19.15 -58.73 -12.77
CA HIS A 74 -17.71 -58.58 -12.97
C HIS A 74 -17.42 -57.94 -14.33
N THR A 75 -18.07 -58.40 -15.40
CA THR A 75 -17.88 -57.85 -16.75
C THR A 75 -18.30 -56.39 -16.83
N LYS A 76 -19.44 -56.03 -16.23
CA LYS A 76 -19.92 -54.64 -16.19
C LYS A 76 -18.97 -53.72 -15.42
N LEU A 77 -18.55 -54.11 -14.22
CA LEU A 77 -17.65 -53.32 -13.39
C LEU A 77 -16.25 -53.21 -13.98
N SER A 78 -15.75 -54.27 -14.63
CA SER A 78 -14.45 -54.24 -15.31
C SER A 78 -14.46 -53.28 -16.50
N LEU A 79 -15.54 -53.27 -17.30
CA LEU A 79 -15.68 -52.32 -18.39
C LEU A 79 -15.77 -50.87 -17.89
N TRP A 80 -16.58 -50.62 -16.86
CA TRP A 80 -16.70 -49.29 -16.27
C TRP A 80 -15.35 -48.82 -15.71
N LEU A 81 -14.63 -49.68 -14.98
CA LEU A 81 -13.34 -49.35 -14.40
C LEU A 81 -12.32 -48.99 -15.48
N HIS A 82 -12.25 -49.80 -16.55
CA HIS A 82 -11.37 -49.52 -17.68
C HIS A 82 -11.69 -48.18 -18.34
N GLN A 83 -12.97 -47.84 -18.53
CA GLN A 83 -13.39 -46.54 -19.06
C GLN A 83 -13.02 -45.39 -18.13
N ALA A 84 -13.18 -45.56 -16.81
CA ALA A 84 -12.82 -44.55 -15.82
C ALA A 84 -11.29 -44.33 -15.75
N GLU A 85 -10.49 -45.40 -15.81
CA GLU A 85 -9.03 -45.34 -15.93
C GLU A 85 -8.60 -44.62 -17.22
N GLN A 86 -9.28 -44.88 -18.34
CA GLN A 86 -9.00 -44.21 -19.61
C GLN A 86 -9.36 -42.71 -19.56
N ARG A 87 -10.49 -42.33 -18.94
CA ARG A 87 -10.83 -40.92 -18.71
C ARG A 87 -9.75 -40.22 -17.91
N MET A 88 -9.25 -40.83 -16.83
CA MET A 88 -8.14 -40.28 -16.03
C MET A 88 -6.82 -40.12 -16.79
N ALA A 89 -6.56 -41.00 -17.77
CA ALA A 89 -5.35 -40.95 -18.59
C ALA A 89 -5.44 -39.94 -19.74
N THR A 90 -6.65 -39.65 -20.24
CA THR A 90 -6.88 -38.83 -21.44
C THR A 90 -7.31 -37.41 -21.13
N GLU A 91 -8.08 -37.19 -20.07
CA GLU A 91 -8.37 -35.85 -19.61
C GLU A 91 -7.10 -35.29 -18.97
N SER A 92 -6.62 -34.13 -19.43
CA SER A 92 -5.45 -33.45 -18.83
C SER A 92 -5.80 -32.81 -17.48
N ILE A 93 -6.45 -33.60 -16.63
CA ILE A 93 -6.83 -33.30 -15.27
C ILE A 93 -5.55 -32.98 -14.50
N GLY A 94 -5.38 -31.70 -14.17
CA GLY A 94 -4.25 -31.16 -13.43
C GLY A 94 -3.21 -30.39 -14.26
N GLU A 95 -3.43 -30.11 -15.55
CA GLU A 95 -2.58 -29.15 -16.28
C GLU A 95 -2.98 -27.72 -15.93
N SER A 96 -2.22 -27.08 -15.01
CA SER A 96 -2.52 -25.75 -14.45
C SER A 96 -2.87 -24.69 -15.50
N LYS A 97 -4.14 -24.34 -15.65
CA LYS A 97 -4.56 -23.29 -16.60
C LYS A 97 -4.32 -21.87 -16.08
N LYS A 98 -4.40 -20.91 -17.01
CA LYS A 98 -3.89 -19.53 -16.90
C LYS A 98 -4.58 -18.63 -15.87
N ASN A 99 -5.76 -18.99 -15.39
CA ASN A 99 -6.60 -18.11 -14.58
C ASN A 99 -7.56 -18.88 -13.64
N VAL A 100 -7.84 -18.25 -12.49
CA VAL A 100 -8.69 -18.80 -11.41
C VAL A 100 -10.03 -19.37 -11.90
N PRO A 101 -10.80 -18.71 -12.78
CA PRO A 101 -12.12 -19.25 -13.18
C PRO A 101 -12.02 -20.59 -13.90
N VAL A 102 -10.96 -20.78 -14.69
CA VAL A 102 -10.77 -22.03 -15.42
C VAL A 102 -10.29 -23.14 -14.49
N MET A 103 -9.37 -22.82 -13.57
CA MET A 103 -8.95 -23.77 -12.53
C MET A 103 -10.14 -24.22 -11.66
N GLN A 104 -11.07 -23.33 -11.38
CA GLN A 104 -12.27 -23.64 -10.61
C GLN A 104 -13.18 -24.63 -11.32
N VAL A 105 -13.48 -24.41 -12.61
CA VAL A 105 -14.27 -25.36 -13.42
C VAL A 105 -13.58 -26.72 -13.53
N GLU A 106 -12.25 -26.76 -13.60
CA GLU A 106 -11.50 -28.03 -13.64
C GLU A 106 -11.56 -28.80 -12.33
N VAL A 107 -11.46 -28.10 -11.20
CA VAL A 107 -11.61 -28.70 -9.87
C VAL A 107 -13.04 -29.23 -9.68
N GLU A 108 -14.06 -28.45 -10.03
CA GLU A 108 -15.48 -28.87 -9.95
C GLU A 108 -15.73 -30.14 -10.78
N ARG A 109 -15.28 -30.16 -12.05
CA ARG A 109 -15.40 -31.36 -12.91
C ARG A 109 -14.75 -32.60 -12.29
N MET A 110 -13.66 -32.40 -11.58
CA MET A 110 -12.88 -33.47 -10.96
C MET A 110 -13.48 -33.95 -9.64
N GLU A 111 -14.16 -33.06 -8.91
CA GLU A 111 -15.02 -33.40 -7.77
C GLU A 111 -16.17 -34.29 -8.23
N ASP A 112 -16.89 -33.90 -9.29
CA ASP A 112 -17.96 -34.70 -9.88
C ASP A 112 -17.48 -36.11 -10.28
N PHE A 113 -16.32 -36.20 -10.92
CA PHE A 113 -15.75 -37.48 -11.33
C PHE A 113 -15.31 -38.35 -10.13
N TYR A 114 -14.77 -37.73 -9.09
CA TYR A 114 -14.44 -38.44 -7.85
C TYR A 114 -15.70 -38.97 -7.15
N GLU A 115 -16.79 -38.20 -7.13
CA GLU A 115 -18.10 -38.64 -6.63
C GLU A 115 -18.65 -39.82 -7.45
N GLU A 116 -18.55 -39.80 -8.78
CA GLU A 116 -18.92 -40.93 -9.64
C GLU A 116 -18.16 -42.21 -9.24
N ILE A 117 -16.84 -42.11 -9.01
CA ILE A 117 -16.02 -43.24 -8.58
C ILE A 117 -16.42 -43.75 -7.19
N GLN A 118 -16.70 -42.84 -6.25
CA GLN A 118 -17.16 -43.23 -4.91
C GLN A 118 -18.53 -43.91 -4.97
N GLY A 119 -19.44 -43.44 -5.83
CA GLY A 119 -20.76 -44.02 -6.01
C GLY A 119 -20.76 -45.48 -6.47
N GLN A 120 -19.68 -45.96 -7.12
CA GLN A 120 -19.56 -47.36 -7.52
C GLN A 120 -19.08 -48.29 -6.40
N ARG A 121 -18.58 -47.77 -5.27
CA ARG A 121 -17.96 -48.56 -4.19
C ARG A 121 -18.80 -49.77 -3.75
N ASP A 122 -20.08 -49.54 -3.47
CA ASP A 122 -20.98 -50.59 -2.98
C ASP A 122 -21.18 -51.72 -4.01
N SER A 123 -21.06 -51.42 -5.31
CA SER A 123 -21.14 -52.43 -6.37
C SER A 123 -19.92 -53.35 -6.38
N PHE A 124 -18.72 -52.82 -6.10
CA PHE A 124 -17.51 -53.63 -5.95
C PHE A 124 -17.53 -54.44 -4.65
N ASP A 125 -17.97 -53.84 -3.54
CA ASP A 125 -18.12 -54.54 -2.26
C ASP A 125 -19.15 -55.69 -2.38
N SER A 126 -20.26 -55.46 -3.10
CA SER A 126 -21.27 -56.48 -3.42
C SER A 126 -20.69 -57.62 -4.28
N LEU A 127 -19.84 -57.30 -5.27
CA LEU A 127 -19.15 -58.30 -6.09
C LEU A 127 -18.22 -59.19 -5.22
N CYS A 128 -17.50 -58.59 -4.27
CA CYS A 128 -16.66 -59.32 -3.32
C CYS A 128 -17.49 -60.23 -2.40
N GLN A 129 -18.63 -59.76 -1.90
CA GLN A 129 -19.55 -60.59 -1.09
C GLN A 129 -20.06 -61.80 -1.89
N LYS A 130 -20.49 -61.59 -3.14
CA LYS A 130 -20.91 -62.70 -4.01
C LYS A 130 -19.79 -63.69 -4.29
N ALA A 131 -18.57 -63.20 -4.50
CA ALA A 131 -17.41 -64.06 -4.67
C ALA A 131 -17.14 -64.92 -3.43
N GLN A 132 -17.32 -64.36 -2.23
CA GLN A 132 -17.21 -65.10 -0.96
C GLN A 132 -18.30 -66.17 -0.84
N THR A 133 -19.56 -65.83 -1.11
CA THR A 133 -20.67 -66.81 -1.09
C THR A 133 -20.45 -67.94 -2.09
N LEU A 134 -19.96 -67.64 -3.30
CA LEU A 134 -19.59 -68.67 -4.28
C LEU A 134 -18.44 -69.56 -3.78
N ASN A 135 -17.47 -69.00 -3.07
CA ASN A 135 -16.37 -69.75 -2.49
C ASN A 135 -16.82 -70.64 -1.31
N GLU A 136 -17.87 -70.25 -0.57
CA GLU A 136 -18.45 -71.07 0.51
C GLU A 136 -19.34 -72.20 -0.03
N LEU A 137 -20.02 -71.96 -1.17
CA LEU A 137 -20.92 -72.93 -1.80
C LEU A 137 -20.21 -73.98 -2.66
N GLY A 138 -18.96 -73.73 -3.07
CA GLY A 138 -18.20 -74.62 -3.96
C GLY A 138 -16.80 -74.94 -3.42
N ASP A 139 -16.24 -76.08 -3.82
CA ASP A 139 -14.90 -76.55 -3.44
C ASP A 139 -13.79 -75.95 -4.35
N GLY A 140 -13.96 -74.68 -4.74
CA GLY A 140 -13.14 -74.00 -5.74
C GLY A 140 -11.78 -73.53 -5.20
N ASP A 141 -10.82 -73.25 -6.10
CA ASP A 141 -9.45 -72.81 -5.75
C ASP A 141 -9.35 -71.35 -5.24
N GLY A 142 -10.47 -70.67 -5.04
CA GLY A 142 -10.54 -69.24 -4.69
C GLY A 142 -10.37 -68.26 -5.85
N GLY A 143 -10.38 -68.72 -7.11
CA GLY A 143 -10.20 -67.87 -8.29
C GLY A 143 -11.21 -66.72 -8.42
N VAL A 144 -12.48 -66.97 -8.13
CA VAL A 144 -13.56 -65.95 -8.17
C VAL A 144 -13.31 -64.84 -7.14
N THR A 145 -12.91 -65.23 -5.93
CA THR A 145 -12.54 -64.29 -4.85
C THR A 145 -11.33 -63.44 -5.22
N ARG A 146 -10.32 -64.05 -5.86
CA ARG A 146 -9.14 -63.32 -6.38
C ARG A 146 -9.52 -62.28 -7.45
N LEU A 147 -10.36 -62.64 -8.42
CA LEU A 147 -10.82 -61.72 -9.46
C LEU A 147 -11.58 -60.52 -8.88
N ALA A 148 -12.53 -60.77 -7.97
CA ALA A 148 -13.28 -59.71 -7.30
C ALA A 148 -12.35 -58.78 -6.49
N SER A 149 -11.41 -59.37 -5.76
CA SER A 149 -10.44 -58.62 -4.94
C SER A 149 -9.48 -57.78 -5.78
N GLN A 150 -9.04 -58.30 -6.93
CA GLN A 150 -8.21 -57.56 -7.88
C GLN A 150 -8.96 -56.35 -8.44
N LEU A 151 -10.23 -56.54 -8.83
CA LEU A 151 -11.04 -55.46 -9.38
C LEU A 151 -11.33 -54.36 -8.33
N LEU A 152 -11.62 -54.75 -7.09
CA LEU A 152 -11.75 -53.82 -5.96
C LEU A 152 -10.44 -53.06 -5.69
N SER A 153 -9.30 -53.74 -5.75
CA SER A 153 -7.99 -53.11 -5.56
C SER A 153 -7.68 -52.07 -6.65
N GLN A 154 -8.01 -52.37 -7.90
CA GLN A 154 -7.85 -51.42 -9.02
C GLN A 154 -8.77 -50.20 -8.85
N HIS A 155 -10.03 -50.39 -8.45
CA HIS A 155 -10.95 -49.28 -8.12
C HIS A 155 -10.41 -48.39 -7.00
N GLN A 156 -9.90 -48.99 -5.91
CA GLN A 156 -9.30 -48.25 -4.81
C GLN A 156 -8.07 -47.46 -5.24
N GLN A 157 -7.25 -48.02 -6.13
CA GLN A 157 -6.07 -47.34 -6.67
C GLN A 157 -6.46 -46.18 -7.58
N LEU A 158 -7.47 -46.35 -8.44
CA LEU A 158 -8.03 -45.27 -9.24
C LEU A 158 -8.56 -44.15 -8.34
N ALA A 159 -9.42 -44.48 -7.37
CA ALA A 159 -9.98 -43.51 -6.43
C ALA A 159 -8.90 -42.75 -5.65
N LYS A 160 -7.83 -43.44 -5.22
CA LYS A 160 -6.67 -42.81 -4.58
C LYS A 160 -5.98 -41.81 -5.51
N THR A 161 -5.73 -42.22 -6.76
CA THR A 161 -5.05 -41.38 -7.76
C THR A 161 -5.86 -40.12 -8.09
N VAL A 162 -7.18 -40.25 -8.29
CA VAL A 162 -8.07 -39.11 -8.51
C VAL A 162 -8.07 -38.18 -7.31
N ARG A 163 -8.19 -38.71 -6.09
CA ARG A 163 -8.18 -37.93 -4.85
C ARG A 163 -6.89 -37.13 -4.66
N GLU A 164 -5.74 -37.73 -4.95
CA GLU A 164 -4.44 -37.06 -4.82
C GLU A 164 -4.31 -35.91 -5.81
N LYS A 165 -4.68 -36.13 -7.08
CA LYS A 165 -4.71 -35.03 -8.06
C LYS A 165 -5.73 -33.94 -7.68
N LEU A 166 -6.90 -34.32 -7.13
CA LEU A 166 -7.96 -33.36 -6.77
C LEU A 166 -7.47 -32.43 -5.68
N ARG A 167 -6.81 -32.99 -4.66
CA ARG A 167 -6.17 -32.21 -3.60
C ARG A 167 -5.10 -31.26 -4.14
N ALA A 168 -4.29 -31.70 -5.09
CA ALA A 168 -3.29 -30.85 -5.72
C ALA A 168 -3.95 -29.69 -6.50
N GLY A 169 -5.02 -29.96 -7.24
CA GLY A 169 -5.81 -28.95 -7.94
C GLY A 169 -6.47 -27.94 -7.00
N GLN A 170 -7.11 -28.42 -5.92
CA GLN A 170 -7.73 -27.58 -4.89
C GLN A 170 -6.70 -26.68 -4.20
N LEU A 171 -5.53 -27.22 -3.85
CA LEU A 171 -4.44 -26.43 -3.26
C LEU A 171 -3.94 -25.35 -4.23
N GLY A 172 -3.70 -25.71 -5.49
CA GLY A 172 -3.30 -24.74 -6.52
C GLY A 172 -4.33 -23.63 -6.72
N LEU A 173 -5.62 -23.99 -6.79
CA LEU A 173 -6.72 -23.02 -6.88
C LEU A 173 -6.73 -22.06 -5.69
N GLN A 174 -6.59 -22.59 -4.47
CA GLN A 174 -6.54 -21.79 -3.25
C GLN A 174 -5.35 -20.83 -3.23
N GLU A 175 -4.16 -21.28 -3.64
CA GLU A 175 -2.96 -20.46 -3.73
C GLU A 175 -3.12 -19.30 -4.73
N HIS A 176 -3.69 -19.58 -5.90
CA HIS A 176 -3.99 -18.56 -6.92
C HIS A 176 -5.07 -17.59 -6.47
N GLN A 177 -6.14 -18.05 -5.80
CA GLN A 177 -7.17 -17.18 -5.22
C GLN A 177 -6.59 -16.24 -4.17
N ALA A 178 -5.78 -16.76 -3.24
CA ALA A 178 -5.12 -15.95 -2.23
C ALA A 178 -4.14 -14.92 -2.84
N PHE A 179 -3.43 -15.30 -3.91
CA PHE A 179 -2.60 -14.36 -4.66
C PHE A 179 -3.45 -13.26 -5.32
N GLU A 180 -4.52 -13.61 -6.03
CA GLU A 180 -5.37 -12.62 -6.70
C GLU A 180 -6.04 -11.66 -5.69
N GLU A 181 -6.50 -12.15 -4.54
CA GLU A 181 -7.06 -11.31 -3.47
C GLU A 181 -6.03 -10.30 -2.94
N THR A 182 -4.81 -10.75 -2.65
CA THR A 182 -3.74 -9.86 -2.17
C THR A 182 -3.27 -8.89 -3.25
N LEU A 183 -3.24 -9.33 -4.51
CA LEU A 183 -2.95 -8.49 -5.67
C LEU A 183 -3.99 -7.37 -5.83
N GLN A 184 -5.28 -7.70 -5.80
CA GLN A 184 -6.36 -6.71 -5.87
C GLN A 184 -6.32 -5.74 -4.68
N SER A 185 -6.07 -6.24 -3.46
CA SER A 185 -5.91 -5.42 -2.26
C SER A 185 -4.75 -4.42 -2.42
N THR A 186 -3.61 -4.86 -2.95
CA THR A 186 -2.45 -3.98 -3.17
C THR A 186 -2.70 -2.97 -4.28
N TRP A 187 -3.33 -3.37 -5.39
CA TRP A 187 -3.69 -2.44 -6.47
C TRP A 187 -4.71 -1.39 -6.04
N SER A 188 -5.70 -1.77 -5.22
CA SER A 188 -6.67 -0.79 -4.70
C SER A 188 -5.99 0.25 -3.82
N TRP A 189 -5.10 -0.16 -2.92
CA TRP A 189 -4.27 0.76 -2.13
C TRP A 189 -3.40 1.64 -3.03
N LEU A 190 -2.74 1.05 -4.03
CA LEU A 190 -1.86 1.77 -4.94
C LEU A 190 -2.63 2.82 -5.76
N ARG A 191 -3.85 2.52 -6.21
CA ARG A 191 -4.72 3.51 -6.88
C ARG A 191 -5.07 4.68 -5.96
N VAL A 192 -5.30 4.45 -4.67
CA VAL A 192 -5.55 5.53 -3.71
C VAL A 192 -4.31 6.41 -3.59
N VAL A 193 -3.12 5.82 -3.45
CA VAL A 193 -1.85 6.57 -3.39
C VAL A 193 -1.59 7.34 -4.69
N GLN A 194 -1.76 6.71 -5.85
CA GLN A 194 -1.61 7.34 -7.16
C GLN A 194 -2.60 8.48 -7.36
N SER A 195 -3.85 8.33 -6.90
CA SER A 195 -4.84 9.40 -6.91
C SER A 195 -4.39 10.59 -6.06
N LYS A 196 -3.93 10.35 -4.82
CA LYS A 196 -3.37 11.41 -3.96
C LYS A 196 -2.15 12.08 -4.59
N LEU A 197 -1.20 11.29 -5.11
CA LEU A 197 -0.02 11.79 -5.84
C LEU A 197 -0.41 12.62 -7.06
N GLY A 198 -1.42 12.19 -7.83
CA GLY A 198 -1.91 12.92 -8.99
C GLY A 198 -2.53 14.27 -8.65
N THR A 199 -2.97 14.50 -7.40
CA THR A 199 -3.40 15.83 -6.93
C THR A 199 -2.24 16.75 -6.56
N ILE A 200 -1.01 16.22 -6.44
CA ILE A 200 0.19 17.02 -6.20
C ILE A 200 0.68 17.52 -7.56
N ASP A 201 0.19 18.70 -7.92
CA ASP A 201 0.24 19.36 -9.21
C ASP A 201 1.54 20.13 -9.48
N SER A 202 2.28 20.55 -8.44
CA SER A 202 3.56 21.27 -8.59
C SER A 202 4.38 21.23 -7.30
N THR A 203 5.70 21.02 -7.38
CA THR A 203 6.61 21.16 -6.23
C THR A 203 6.93 22.63 -5.89
N VAL A 204 6.41 23.57 -6.67
CA VAL A 204 6.59 25.01 -6.52
C VAL A 204 5.22 25.68 -6.37
N GLY A 205 5.08 26.62 -5.45
CA GLY A 205 3.81 27.32 -5.25
C GLY A 205 3.85 28.32 -4.09
N SER A 206 2.70 28.90 -3.78
CA SER A 206 2.55 29.72 -2.57
C SER A 206 2.83 28.89 -1.32
N LYS A 207 3.21 29.55 -0.22
CA LYS A 207 3.41 28.89 1.08
C LYS A 207 2.21 28.01 1.48
N THR A 208 0.99 28.52 1.33
CA THR A 208 -0.24 27.79 1.64
C THR A 208 -0.49 26.57 0.74
N ALA A 209 -0.11 26.64 -0.54
CA ALA A 209 -0.20 25.52 -1.46
C ALA A 209 0.80 24.41 -1.08
N LEU A 210 2.05 24.79 -0.79
CA LEU A 210 3.09 23.84 -0.36
C LEU A 210 2.76 23.20 1.00
N GLU A 211 2.16 23.94 1.94
CA GLU A 211 1.69 23.41 3.23
C GLU A 211 0.61 22.33 3.03
N LYS A 212 -0.36 22.60 2.15
CA LYS A 212 -1.39 21.62 1.79
C LYS A 212 -0.78 20.37 1.14
N GLN A 213 0.18 20.54 0.23
CA GLN A 213 0.85 19.43 -0.43
C GLN A 213 1.68 18.60 0.55
N LEU A 214 2.38 19.23 1.50
CA LEU A 214 3.14 18.53 2.54
C LEU A 214 2.23 17.64 3.39
N LEU A 215 1.05 18.13 3.79
CA LEU A 215 0.08 17.31 4.52
C LEU A 215 -0.35 16.07 3.73
N GLN A 216 -0.63 16.22 2.43
CA GLN A 216 -0.99 15.10 1.56
C GLN A 216 0.16 14.09 1.43
N ILE A 217 1.41 14.56 1.32
CA ILE A 217 2.60 13.70 1.26
C ILE A 217 2.78 12.94 2.58
N GLN A 218 2.62 13.61 3.72
CA GLN A 218 2.71 12.99 5.04
C GLN A 218 1.63 11.92 5.25
N GLU A 219 0.41 12.13 4.76
CA GLU A 219 -0.63 11.10 4.77
C GLU A 219 -0.23 9.87 3.94
N ILE A 220 0.37 10.07 2.76
CA ILE A 220 0.86 8.96 1.93
C ILE A 220 1.98 8.21 2.63
N LEU A 221 2.93 8.92 3.26
CA LEU A 221 4.03 8.31 4.00
C LEU A 221 3.55 7.51 5.21
N LEU A 222 2.51 8.00 5.91
CA LEU A 222 1.87 7.25 7.00
C LEU A 222 1.23 5.95 6.49
N MET A 223 0.57 6.00 5.32
CA MET A 223 -0.03 4.83 4.67
C MET A 223 1.02 3.85 4.11
N LYS A 224 2.26 4.29 3.85
CA LYS A 224 3.32 3.48 3.21
C LYS A 224 3.59 2.17 3.94
N GLY A 225 3.60 2.19 5.27
CA GLY A 225 3.82 0.97 6.07
C GLY A 225 2.75 -0.10 5.83
N GLU A 226 1.47 0.28 5.73
CA GLU A 226 0.40 -0.64 5.36
C GLU A 226 0.61 -1.17 3.94
N GLY A 227 0.98 -0.30 2.99
CA GLY A 227 1.29 -0.68 1.62
C GLY A 227 2.44 -1.68 1.51
N GLU A 228 3.51 -1.52 2.28
CA GLU A 228 4.66 -2.44 2.29
C GLU A 228 4.25 -3.84 2.74
N VAL A 229 3.40 -3.92 3.77
CA VAL A 229 2.84 -5.20 4.23
C VAL A 229 2.02 -5.86 3.12
N LYS A 230 1.14 -5.10 2.44
CA LYS A 230 0.35 -5.61 1.31
C LYS A 230 1.23 -6.09 0.14
N LEU A 231 2.24 -5.31 -0.22
CA LEU A 231 3.19 -5.65 -1.28
C LEU A 231 3.94 -6.94 -0.96
N ASN A 232 4.54 -7.03 0.24
CA ASN A 232 5.29 -8.21 0.66
C ASN A 232 4.40 -9.46 0.71
N MET A 233 3.16 -9.32 1.20
CA MET A 233 2.21 -10.42 1.22
C MET A 233 1.85 -10.88 -0.19
N THR A 234 1.63 -9.94 -1.13
CA THR A 234 1.35 -10.25 -2.54
C THR A 234 2.52 -10.92 -3.23
N ILE A 235 3.75 -10.45 -3.00
CA ILE A 235 4.97 -11.08 -3.52
C ILE A 235 5.10 -12.51 -2.99
N GLY A 236 4.96 -12.71 -1.68
CA GLY A 236 5.04 -14.03 -1.07
C GLY A 236 3.97 -15.00 -1.59
N LYS A 237 2.72 -14.53 -1.76
CA LYS A 237 1.64 -15.34 -2.34
C LYS A 237 1.84 -15.62 -3.83
N GLY A 238 2.37 -14.67 -4.59
CA GLY A 238 2.73 -14.88 -5.99
C GLY A 238 3.85 -15.90 -6.14
N GLU A 239 4.90 -15.82 -5.31
CA GLU A 239 5.99 -16.81 -5.29
C GLU A 239 5.52 -18.21 -4.87
N GLN A 240 4.55 -18.29 -3.95
CA GLN A 240 3.92 -19.55 -3.58
C GLN A 240 3.14 -20.15 -4.77
N SER A 241 2.29 -19.35 -5.41
CA SER A 241 1.50 -19.73 -6.60
C SER A 241 2.40 -20.17 -7.78
N LEU A 242 3.61 -19.62 -7.91
CA LEU A 242 4.57 -20.03 -8.93
C LEU A 242 5.05 -21.48 -8.76
N LYS A 243 5.04 -22.05 -7.54
CA LYS A 243 5.50 -23.43 -7.28
C LYS A 243 4.54 -24.50 -7.82
N SER A 244 3.25 -24.19 -7.90
CA SER A 244 2.18 -25.08 -8.37
C SER A 244 1.72 -24.76 -9.80
N SER A 245 2.36 -23.78 -10.46
CA SER A 245 1.99 -23.30 -11.79
C SER A 245 2.81 -23.95 -12.91
N ASN A 246 2.21 -24.07 -14.10
CA ASN A 246 2.93 -24.42 -15.31
C ASN A 246 3.65 -23.18 -15.92
N GLN A 247 4.41 -23.38 -17.00
CA GLN A 247 5.25 -22.33 -17.59
C GLN A 247 4.47 -21.10 -18.06
N GLU A 248 3.24 -21.26 -18.57
CA GLU A 248 2.44 -20.14 -19.07
C GLU A 248 1.72 -19.40 -17.94
N ALA A 249 1.12 -20.11 -16.98
CA ALA A 249 0.53 -19.51 -15.78
C ALA A 249 1.59 -18.78 -14.95
N GLY A 250 2.80 -19.35 -14.84
CA GLY A 250 3.90 -18.71 -14.13
C GLY A 250 4.36 -17.39 -14.78
N LYS A 251 4.34 -17.30 -16.12
CA LYS A 251 4.60 -16.04 -16.82
C LYS A 251 3.57 -14.96 -16.50
N ALA A 252 2.29 -15.33 -16.40
CA ALA A 252 1.22 -14.38 -16.06
C ALA A 252 1.42 -13.78 -14.66
N VAL A 253 1.64 -14.64 -13.65
CA VAL A 253 1.94 -14.22 -12.27
C VAL A 253 3.19 -13.35 -12.22
N HIS A 254 4.26 -13.74 -12.93
CA HIS A 254 5.50 -12.96 -12.99
C HIS A 254 5.27 -11.56 -13.58
N ASN A 255 4.54 -11.45 -14.69
CA ASN A 255 4.22 -10.17 -15.32
C ASN A 255 3.37 -9.27 -14.40
N GLN A 256 2.42 -9.85 -13.66
CA GLN A 256 1.61 -9.10 -12.69
C GLN A 256 2.46 -8.59 -11.52
N LEU A 257 3.36 -9.40 -10.97
CA LEU A 257 4.30 -8.98 -9.94
C LEU A 257 5.27 -7.90 -10.45
N GLN A 258 5.72 -8.02 -11.70
CA GLN A 258 6.60 -7.02 -12.32
C GLN A 258 5.90 -5.68 -12.49
N ALA A 259 4.67 -5.67 -13.02
CA ALA A 259 3.86 -4.45 -13.14
C ALA A 259 3.60 -3.81 -11.76
N LEU A 260 3.39 -4.62 -10.73
CA LEU A 260 3.22 -4.13 -9.35
C LEU A 260 4.49 -3.47 -8.82
N ARG A 261 5.67 -4.05 -9.06
CA ARG A 261 6.97 -3.47 -8.66
C ARG A 261 7.24 -2.15 -9.38
N GLU A 262 6.96 -2.09 -10.68
CA GLU A 262 7.10 -0.86 -11.46
C GLU A 262 6.19 0.25 -10.95
N ALA A 263 4.93 -0.08 -10.63
CA ALA A 263 3.99 0.88 -10.08
C ALA A 263 4.36 1.33 -8.66
N TRP A 264 4.97 0.44 -7.87
CA TRP A 264 5.50 0.75 -6.53
C TRP A 264 6.71 1.70 -6.57
N ALA A 265 7.50 1.71 -7.64
CA ALA A 265 8.66 2.60 -7.76
C ALA A 265 8.30 4.09 -7.64
N GLU A 266 7.07 4.49 -7.96
CA GLU A 266 6.59 5.86 -7.73
C GLU A 266 6.34 6.16 -6.25
N VAL A 267 5.95 5.15 -5.45
CA VAL A 267 5.77 5.26 -4.00
C VAL A 267 7.12 5.48 -3.30
N ASP A 268 8.18 4.84 -3.77
CA ASP A 268 9.52 5.01 -3.21
C ASP A 268 10.07 6.44 -3.41
N LYS A 269 9.56 7.17 -4.40
CA LYS A 269 9.91 8.57 -4.66
C LYS A 269 9.19 9.55 -3.74
N VAL A 270 8.15 9.14 -3.01
CA VAL A 270 7.34 10.01 -2.13
C VAL A 270 8.20 10.69 -1.07
N LYS A 271 9.17 9.98 -0.48
CA LYS A 271 10.04 10.57 0.53
C LYS A 271 10.91 11.70 -0.05
N LYS A 272 11.44 11.50 -1.25
CA LYS A 272 12.20 12.53 -1.96
C LYS A 272 11.30 13.74 -2.28
N LEU A 273 10.04 13.50 -2.63
CA LEU A 273 9.07 14.57 -2.87
C LEU A 273 8.78 15.38 -1.60
N GLU A 274 8.71 14.74 -0.44
CA GLU A 274 8.58 15.41 0.87
C GLU A 274 9.73 16.38 1.12
N ASP A 275 10.96 15.90 0.96
CA ASP A 275 12.17 16.70 1.17
C ASP A 275 12.17 17.93 0.24
N MET A 276 11.80 17.76 -1.04
CA MET A 276 11.69 18.87 -2.00
C MET A 276 10.65 19.91 -1.58
N VAL A 277 9.44 19.49 -1.15
CA VAL A 277 8.39 20.42 -0.73
C VAL A 277 8.80 21.18 0.53
N GLN A 278 9.49 20.50 1.46
CA GLN A 278 10.01 21.12 2.68
C GLN A 278 11.10 22.16 2.37
N ASP A 279 12.00 21.88 1.43
CA ASP A 279 13.03 22.83 1.00
C ASP A 279 12.41 24.09 0.37
N HIS A 280 11.39 23.92 -0.48
CA HIS A 280 10.62 25.04 -1.05
C HIS A 280 9.87 25.86 0.01
N GLN A 281 9.32 25.23 1.07
CA GLN A 281 8.71 25.95 2.19
C GLN A 281 9.73 26.80 2.96
N GLN A 282 10.92 26.27 3.20
CA GLN A 282 11.99 27.00 3.87
C GLN A 282 12.45 28.20 3.03
N TYR A 283 12.62 28.00 1.72
CA TYR A 283 12.94 29.07 0.77
C TYR A 283 11.88 30.18 0.78
N ASN A 284 10.60 29.84 0.61
CA ASN A 284 9.51 30.80 0.62
C ASN A 284 9.42 31.58 1.95
N THR A 285 9.67 30.89 3.07
CA THR A 285 9.70 31.55 4.39
C THR A 285 10.85 32.55 4.48
N ALA A 286 12.05 32.19 3.99
CA ALA A 286 13.18 33.11 3.97
C ALA A 286 12.95 34.32 3.05
N VAL A 287 12.34 34.12 1.87
CA VAL A 287 11.94 35.19 0.95
C VAL A 287 10.96 36.16 1.64
N GLN A 288 9.95 35.63 2.34
CA GLN A 288 8.99 36.46 3.07
C GLN A 288 9.66 37.24 4.20
N GLU A 289 10.56 36.61 4.97
CA GLU A 289 11.30 37.26 6.05
C GLU A 289 12.19 38.40 5.55
N LEU A 290 12.84 38.23 4.39
CA LEU A 290 13.63 39.28 3.75
C LEU A 290 12.73 40.40 3.22
N THR A 291 11.64 40.05 2.53
CA THR A 291 10.71 41.03 1.94
C THR A 291 10.06 41.91 3.01
N ASN A 292 9.64 41.30 4.14
CA ASN A 292 9.09 42.04 5.27
C ASN A 292 10.12 43.02 5.85
N TRP A 293 11.36 42.55 6.06
CA TRP A 293 12.44 43.41 6.56
C TRP A 293 12.74 44.55 5.59
N MET A 294 12.83 44.27 4.29
CA MET A 294 13.06 45.26 3.24
C MET A 294 11.96 46.32 3.20
N THR A 295 10.70 45.91 3.37
CA THR A 295 9.55 46.82 3.38
C THR A 295 9.66 47.78 4.57
N SER A 296 9.86 47.27 5.78
CA SER A 296 10.04 48.11 6.97
C SER A 296 11.28 49.01 6.87
N ALA A 297 12.39 48.51 6.32
CA ALA A 297 13.61 49.30 6.14
C ALA A 297 13.45 50.41 5.10
N LYS A 298 12.69 50.18 4.02
CA LYS A 298 12.35 51.19 3.01
C LYS A 298 11.41 52.26 3.57
N GLU A 299 10.39 51.87 4.35
CA GLU A 299 9.47 52.80 5.02
C GLU A 299 10.19 53.70 6.02
N GLU A 300 11.05 53.12 6.85
CA GLU A 300 11.80 53.87 7.86
C GLU A 300 12.82 54.80 7.19
N LEU A 301 13.50 54.35 6.13
CA LEU A 301 14.37 55.21 5.34
C LEU A 301 13.59 56.39 4.75
N HIS A 302 12.44 56.14 4.12
CA HIS A 302 11.63 57.20 3.54
C HIS A 302 11.24 58.25 4.59
N ARG A 303 10.83 57.81 5.78
CA ARG A 303 10.45 58.69 6.91
C ARG A 303 11.58 59.61 7.39
N TRP A 304 12.83 59.15 7.35
CA TRP A 304 13.97 59.90 7.91
C TRP A 304 14.88 60.53 6.84
N SER A 305 14.60 60.33 5.55
CA SER A 305 15.45 60.76 4.44
C SER A 305 15.30 62.22 4.00
N ASP A 306 14.24 62.91 4.44
CA ASP A 306 13.99 64.27 3.98
C ASP A 306 14.96 65.29 4.60
N LEU A 307 15.35 66.31 3.83
CA LEU A 307 16.36 67.31 4.21
C LEU A 307 15.78 68.53 4.95
N SER A 308 14.58 68.41 5.52
CA SER A 308 13.91 69.53 6.20
C SER A 308 14.11 69.54 7.71
N GLY A 309 13.97 70.73 8.31
CA GLY A 309 14.01 70.94 9.76
C GLY A 309 15.19 71.81 10.19
N ASP A 310 15.25 72.07 11.49
CA ASP A 310 16.37 72.74 12.16
C ASP A 310 17.53 71.75 12.39
N SER A 311 18.67 72.27 12.87
CA SER A 311 19.85 71.45 13.16
C SER A 311 19.52 70.25 14.09
N THR A 312 18.63 70.44 15.08
CA THR A 312 18.23 69.35 15.99
C THR A 312 17.38 68.27 15.32
N ALA A 313 16.47 68.62 14.40
CA ALA A 313 15.71 67.65 13.62
C ALA A 313 16.58 66.89 12.63
N LEU A 314 17.50 67.59 11.94
CA LEU A 314 18.45 66.98 11.00
C LEU A 314 19.40 66.01 11.72
N GLN A 315 19.90 66.35 12.90
CA GLN A 315 20.74 65.46 13.71
C GLN A 315 19.98 64.19 14.14
N ARG A 316 18.71 64.32 14.52
CA ARG A 316 17.86 63.15 14.86
C ARG A 316 17.62 62.25 13.65
N LYS A 317 17.32 62.84 12.49
CA LYS A 317 17.15 62.11 11.22
C LYS A 317 18.44 61.37 10.84
N LEU A 318 19.58 62.05 10.89
CA LEU A 318 20.89 61.44 10.61
C LEU A 318 21.17 60.25 11.53
N LYS A 319 20.91 60.40 12.84
CA LYS A 319 21.05 59.29 13.79
C LYS A 319 20.18 58.09 13.40
N LYS A 320 18.92 58.32 12.99
CA LYS A 320 18.01 57.26 12.54
C LYS A 320 18.49 56.57 11.26
N VAL A 321 19.00 57.32 10.30
CA VAL A 321 19.62 56.75 9.08
C VAL A 321 20.87 55.93 9.43
N MET A 322 21.72 56.39 10.36
CA MET A 322 22.87 55.61 10.84
C MET A 322 22.46 54.30 11.54
N GLU A 323 21.37 54.31 12.31
CA GLU A 323 20.78 53.09 12.89
C GLU A 323 20.35 52.10 11.79
N LEU A 324 19.75 52.59 10.70
CA LEU A 324 19.41 51.76 9.54
C LEU A 324 20.66 51.18 8.86
N ILE A 325 21.72 51.97 8.66
CA ILE A 325 23.00 51.50 8.12
C ILE A 325 23.62 50.43 9.01
N ALA A 326 23.55 50.59 10.33
CA ALA A 326 24.02 49.57 11.26
C ALA A 326 23.20 48.27 11.16
N SER A 327 21.89 48.37 10.92
CA SER A 327 21.00 47.22 10.75
C SER A 327 21.19 46.46 9.43
N ARG A 328 21.91 47.04 8.45
CA ARG A 328 22.22 46.45 7.14
C ARG A 328 22.74 45.01 7.24
N ARG A 329 23.54 44.69 8.25
CA ARG A 329 24.09 43.34 8.43
C ARG A 329 22.98 42.28 8.54
N ASN A 330 21.89 42.58 9.26
CA ASN A 330 20.76 41.66 9.44
C ASN A 330 20.04 41.41 8.10
N GLY A 331 19.77 42.48 7.35
CA GLY A 331 19.20 42.35 6.01
C GLY A 331 20.09 41.54 5.06
N ARG A 332 21.42 41.74 5.11
CA ARG A 332 22.36 40.97 4.30
C ARG A 332 22.42 39.49 4.69
N GLU A 333 22.38 39.17 5.98
CA GLU A 333 22.31 37.79 6.46
C GLU A 333 21.04 37.08 5.97
N ARG A 334 19.89 37.79 5.96
CA ARG A 334 18.64 37.28 5.37
C ARG A 334 18.76 37.03 3.87
N LEU A 335 19.35 37.96 3.13
CA LEU A 335 19.59 37.80 1.68
C LEU A 335 20.49 36.60 1.40
N ASN A 336 21.61 36.45 2.12
CA ASN A 336 22.50 35.31 1.96
C ASN A 336 21.78 33.97 2.25
N ARG A 337 20.89 33.94 3.26
CA ARG A 337 20.06 32.76 3.57
C ARG A 337 19.12 32.41 2.41
N VAL A 338 18.46 33.41 1.82
CA VAL A 338 17.60 33.24 0.64
C VAL A 338 18.43 32.68 -0.54
N GLU A 339 19.61 33.23 -0.80
CA GLU A 339 20.50 32.77 -1.87
C GLU A 339 20.96 31.32 -1.68
N ALA A 340 21.32 30.94 -0.45
CA ALA A 340 21.72 29.58 -0.13
C ALA A 340 20.57 28.57 -0.35
N LEU A 341 19.38 28.86 0.20
CA LEU A 341 18.21 28.00 0.04
C LEU A 341 17.76 27.92 -1.41
N ALA A 342 17.86 29.01 -2.17
CA ALA A 342 17.57 28.99 -3.60
C ALA A 342 18.54 28.07 -4.38
N GLY A 343 19.80 28.00 -3.95
CA GLY A 343 20.80 27.10 -4.52
C GLY A 343 20.41 25.63 -4.35
N GLU A 344 20.01 25.24 -3.14
CA GLU A 344 19.54 23.88 -2.83
C GLU A 344 18.27 23.52 -3.61
N VAL A 345 17.26 24.39 -3.54
CA VAL A 345 15.95 24.17 -4.18
C VAL A 345 16.07 24.02 -5.70
N ARG A 346 16.99 24.75 -6.34
CA ARG A 346 17.22 24.66 -7.80
C ARG A 346 17.75 23.30 -8.26
N GLN A 347 18.45 22.55 -7.40
CA GLN A 347 19.03 21.25 -7.80
C GLN A 347 17.96 20.21 -8.12
N HIS A 348 16.76 20.36 -7.55
CA HIS A 348 15.66 19.41 -7.66
C HIS A 348 14.37 20.04 -8.22
N THR A 349 14.45 21.26 -8.76
CA THR A 349 13.32 21.96 -9.37
C THR A 349 13.39 21.92 -10.90
N ALA A 350 12.23 21.83 -11.56
CA ALA A 350 12.16 21.86 -13.02
C ALA A 350 12.70 23.18 -13.61
N ALA A 351 13.16 23.15 -14.87
CA ALA A 351 13.82 24.29 -15.51
C ALA A 351 13.02 25.61 -15.46
N ASN A 352 11.68 25.55 -15.61
CA ASN A 352 10.82 26.72 -15.51
C ASN A 352 10.75 27.28 -14.08
N GLY A 353 10.70 26.41 -13.07
CA GLY A 353 10.78 26.81 -11.66
C GLY A 353 12.14 27.42 -11.32
N CYS A 354 13.24 26.84 -11.82
CA CYS A 354 14.58 27.42 -11.66
C CYS A 354 14.70 28.82 -12.28
N LYS A 355 14.06 29.07 -13.43
CA LYS A 355 13.99 30.41 -14.02
C LYS A 355 13.17 31.39 -13.17
N ALA A 356 12.07 30.93 -12.58
CA ALA A 356 11.25 31.76 -11.69
C ALA A 356 12.03 32.17 -10.43
N ILE A 357 12.67 31.20 -9.76
CA ILE A 357 13.59 31.44 -8.63
C ILE A 357 14.75 32.34 -9.07
N GLY A 358 15.22 32.20 -10.31
CA GLY A 358 16.14 33.12 -10.99
C GLY A 358 15.72 34.58 -10.86
N ARG A 359 14.57 34.89 -11.44
CA ARG A 359 14.02 36.24 -11.51
C ARG A 359 13.73 36.82 -10.13
N GLU A 360 13.22 36.00 -9.20
CA GLU A 360 12.93 36.44 -7.85
C GLU A 360 14.22 36.82 -7.08
N LEU A 361 15.28 36.02 -7.16
CA LEU A 361 16.57 36.38 -6.58
C LEU A 361 17.14 37.66 -7.18
N ASP A 362 17.08 37.81 -8.50
CA ASP A 362 17.63 38.99 -9.17
C ASP A 362 16.84 40.27 -8.80
N ALA A 363 15.52 40.15 -8.65
CA ALA A 363 14.68 41.23 -8.14
C ALA A 363 15.05 41.61 -6.69
N LEU A 364 15.17 40.63 -5.80
CA LEU A 364 15.55 40.85 -4.40
C LEU A 364 16.94 41.48 -4.26
N ARG A 365 17.90 41.08 -5.10
CA ARG A 365 19.25 41.67 -5.15
C ARG A 365 19.22 43.11 -5.62
N THR A 366 18.44 43.40 -6.66
CA THR A 366 18.30 44.75 -7.20
C THR A 366 17.65 45.67 -6.16
N ASP A 367 16.58 45.19 -5.53
CA ASP A 367 15.88 45.90 -4.45
C ASP A 367 16.80 46.19 -3.25
N TRP A 368 17.63 45.22 -2.87
CA TRP A 368 18.64 45.37 -1.82
C TRP A 368 19.66 46.45 -2.17
N GLN A 369 20.25 46.38 -3.38
CA GLN A 369 21.25 47.35 -3.85
C GLN A 369 20.67 48.76 -3.89
N GLN A 370 19.45 48.91 -4.41
CA GLN A 370 18.78 50.21 -4.47
C GLN A 370 18.54 50.80 -3.07
N TRP A 371 18.12 49.99 -2.10
CA TRP A 371 17.95 50.44 -0.71
C TRP A 371 19.29 50.85 -0.08
N GLU A 372 20.35 50.08 -0.31
CA GLU A 372 21.69 50.38 0.19
C GLU A 372 22.22 51.70 -0.35
N GLU A 373 22.10 51.94 -1.66
CA GLU A 373 22.46 53.20 -2.31
C GLU A 373 21.63 54.38 -1.77
N SER A 374 20.30 54.20 -1.67
CA SER A 374 19.40 55.25 -1.17
C SER A 374 19.70 55.64 0.28
N THR A 375 20.10 54.66 1.11
CA THR A 375 20.46 54.90 2.52
C THR A 375 21.74 55.72 2.63
N LEU A 376 22.75 55.41 1.81
CA LEU A 376 24.01 56.18 1.76
C LEU A 376 23.79 57.59 1.21
N GLN A 377 22.94 57.74 0.19
CA GLN A 377 22.55 59.06 -0.34
C GLN A 377 21.84 59.90 0.72
N ALA A 378 20.89 59.31 1.46
CA ALA A 378 20.19 59.99 2.55
C ALA A 378 21.17 60.43 3.66
N GLN A 379 22.13 59.58 4.03
CA GLN A 379 23.18 59.92 5.00
C GLN A 379 23.97 61.14 4.53
N SER A 380 24.55 61.08 3.32
CA SER A 380 25.38 62.17 2.80
C SER A 380 24.57 63.47 2.64
N GLY A 381 23.32 63.38 2.17
CA GLY A 381 22.42 64.53 2.05
C GLY A 381 22.15 65.20 3.39
N LEU A 382 21.85 64.41 4.43
CA LEU A 382 21.60 64.92 5.79
C LEU A 382 22.86 65.51 6.43
N GLU A 383 24.03 64.87 6.26
CA GLU A 383 25.32 65.40 6.75
C GLU A 383 25.65 66.75 6.12
N ASN A 384 25.50 66.87 4.80
CA ASN A 384 25.73 68.11 4.07
C ASN A 384 24.75 69.20 4.53
N MET A 385 23.45 68.88 4.65
CA MET A 385 22.45 69.84 5.07
C MET A 385 22.63 70.27 6.53
N LEU A 386 22.98 69.35 7.42
CA LEU A 386 23.26 69.65 8.83
C LEU A 386 24.48 70.57 8.96
N SER A 387 25.55 70.30 8.20
CA SER A 387 26.73 71.16 8.15
C SER A 387 26.38 72.57 7.68
N GLN A 388 25.61 72.69 6.61
CA GLN A 388 25.22 74.00 6.06
C GLN A 388 24.28 74.76 7.02
N THR A 389 23.28 74.07 7.59
CA THR A 389 22.33 74.66 8.55
C THR A 389 23.07 75.16 9.79
N THR A 390 23.95 74.34 10.36
CA THR A 390 24.73 74.70 11.54
C THR A 390 25.66 75.90 11.27
N SER A 391 26.30 75.97 10.09
CA SER A 391 27.11 77.13 9.70
C SER A 391 26.25 78.39 9.59
N SER A 392 25.08 78.31 8.95
CA SER A 392 24.18 79.46 8.81
C SER A 392 23.57 79.92 10.13
N GLU A 393 23.25 78.99 11.05
CA GLU A 393 22.79 79.29 12.41
C GLU A 393 23.89 79.99 13.20
N GLN A 394 25.14 79.52 13.14
CA GLN A 394 26.29 80.17 13.79
C GLN A 394 26.58 81.56 13.24
N GLU A 395 26.53 81.73 11.92
CA GLU A 395 26.69 83.03 11.27
C GLU A 395 25.59 84.00 11.70
N PHE A 396 24.34 83.54 11.74
CA PHE A 396 23.21 84.32 12.22
C PHE A 396 23.35 84.69 13.70
N GLU A 397 23.70 83.74 14.58
CA GLU A 397 23.94 83.99 16.00
C GLU A 397 25.08 84.99 16.21
N ALA A 398 26.17 84.89 15.44
CA ALA A 398 27.27 85.85 15.50
C ALA A 398 26.83 87.26 15.08
N GLN A 399 26.04 87.37 14.00
CA GLN A 399 25.48 88.65 13.55
C GLN A 399 24.48 89.23 14.57
N ALA A 400 23.63 88.39 15.16
CA ALA A 400 22.67 88.79 16.19
C ALA A 400 23.39 89.28 17.46
N ALA A 401 24.41 88.55 17.92
CA ALA A 401 25.23 88.95 19.07
C ALA A 401 26.00 90.26 18.81
N GLN A 402 26.48 90.46 17.57
CA GLN A 402 27.11 91.73 17.17
C GLN A 402 26.10 92.88 17.17
N LEU A 403 24.89 92.66 16.64
CA LEU A 403 23.82 93.66 16.65
C LEU A 403 23.39 94.02 18.08
N ASP A 404 23.24 93.02 18.97
CA ASP A 404 22.93 93.23 20.38
C ASP A 404 24.01 94.08 21.08
N LYS A 405 25.28 93.80 20.78
CA LYS A 405 26.40 94.60 21.27
C LYS A 405 26.32 96.04 20.74
N ASP A 406 26.09 96.22 19.44
CA ASP A 406 25.97 97.55 18.82
C ASP A 406 24.78 98.34 19.42
N LEU A 407 23.65 97.67 19.70
CA LEU A 407 22.50 98.26 20.37
C LEU A 407 22.79 98.62 21.83
N GLN A 408 23.54 97.79 22.56
CA GLN A 408 23.99 98.10 23.93
C GLN A 408 24.94 99.30 23.95
N ASP A 409 25.90 99.36 23.03
CA ASP A 409 26.84 100.47 22.88
C ASP A 409 26.09 101.77 22.48
N PHE A 410 25.11 101.68 21.59
CA PHE A 410 24.24 102.80 21.21
C PHE A 410 23.35 103.27 22.38
N SER A 411 22.79 102.34 23.16
CA SER A 411 22.01 102.67 24.36
C SER A 411 22.88 103.34 25.43
N ALA A 412 24.10 102.85 25.65
CA ALA A 412 25.06 103.44 26.59
C ALA A 412 25.47 104.86 26.18
N THR A 413 25.72 105.10 24.90
CA THR A 413 26.02 106.45 24.37
C THR A 413 24.83 107.40 24.49
N LEU A 414 23.60 106.94 24.21
CA LEU A 414 22.38 107.71 24.47
C LEU A 414 22.18 108.01 25.96
N GLY A 415 22.44 107.04 26.85
CA GLY A 415 22.38 107.21 28.30
C GLY A 415 23.40 108.24 28.78
N ALA A 416 24.64 108.20 28.27
CA ALA A 416 25.67 109.19 28.56
C ALA A 416 25.28 110.60 28.06
N CYS A 417 24.65 110.69 26.88
CA CYS A 417 24.10 111.95 26.36
C CYS A 417 22.96 112.47 27.25
N SER A 418 22.01 111.61 27.61
CA SER A 418 20.90 111.97 28.49
C SER A 418 21.38 112.41 29.88
N HIS A 419 22.40 111.75 30.44
CA HIS A 419 23.00 112.15 31.72
C HIS A 419 23.68 113.52 31.61
N SER A 420 24.49 113.72 30.57
CA SER A 420 25.11 115.02 30.27
C SER A 420 24.08 116.13 30.07
N LEU A 421 22.94 115.83 29.44
CA LEU A 421 21.81 116.74 29.27
C LEU A 421 21.06 117.00 30.59
N SER A 422 20.89 116.00 31.47
CA SER A 422 20.28 116.19 32.80
C SER A 422 21.14 117.06 33.73
N GLN A 423 22.46 117.05 33.58
CA GLN A 423 23.37 117.97 34.29
C GLN A 423 23.19 119.44 33.86
N LEU A 424 22.52 119.72 32.73
CA LEU A 424 22.17 121.09 32.33
C LEU A 424 21.02 121.67 33.17
N GLN A 425 20.20 120.82 33.81
CA GLN A 425 19.03 121.27 34.58
C GLN A 425 19.39 121.93 35.93
N ASP A 426 20.61 121.69 36.45
CA ASP A 426 21.08 122.18 37.76
C ASP A 426 22.14 123.31 37.68
N LYS A 427 22.49 123.80 36.48
CA LYS A 427 23.57 124.79 36.28
C LYS A 427 23.05 126.20 36.02
N THR A 428 23.70 127.20 36.63
CA THR A 428 23.19 128.59 36.74
C THR A 428 24.08 129.65 36.04
N THR A 429 25.08 129.25 35.25
CA THR A 429 26.02 130.14 34.52
C THR A 429 26.18 129.76 33.04
N ASP A 430 26.21 130.75 32.14
CA ASP A 430 26.26 130.55 30.66
C ASP A 430 27.50 129.79 30.18
N GLU A 431 28.64 129.93 30.85
CA GLU A 431 29.91 129.27 30.49
C GLU A 431 29.86 127.74 30.72
N GLU A 432 29.20 127.29 31.79
CA GLU A 432 29.11 125.87 32.12
C GLU A 432 28.09 125.11 31.24
N VAL A 433 27.07 125.82 30.75
CA VAL A 433 26.06 125.28 29.82
C VAL A 433 26.70 124.96 28.46
N VAL A 434 27.61 125.82 27.97
CA VAL A 434 28.32 125.63 26.69
C VAL A 434 29.27 124.44 26.73
N GLU A 435 30.03 124.27 27.83
CA GLU A 435 30.97 123.15 27.98
C GLU A 435 30.23 121.80 28.06
N CYS A 436 29.09 121.74 28.76
CA CYS A 436 28.23 120.56 28.82
C CYS A 436 27.55 120.27 27.47
N TRP A 437 27.11 121.29 26.72
CA TRP A 437 26.58 121.11 25.36
C TRP A 437 27.65 120.60 24.38
N GLN A 438 28.90 121.07 24.50
CA GLN A 438 30.02 120.55 23.69
C GLN A 438 30.33 119.08 24.01
N LYS A 439 30.27 118.66 25.28
CA LYS A 439 30.43 117.25 25.67
C LYS A 439 29.30 116.37 25.13
N ALA A 440 28.03 116.82 25.24
CA ALA A 440 26.89 116.10 24.68
C ALA A 440 26.95 116.01 23.14
N LYS A 441 27.40 117.07 22.47
CA LYS A 441 27.60 117.10 21.01
C LYS A 441 28.68 116.12 20.54
N VAL A 442 29.77 115.97 21.30
CA VAL A 442 30.82 114.97 21.06
C VAL A 442 30.28 113.55 21.26
N CYS A 443 29.48 113.32 22.31
CA CYS A 443 28.88 112.00 22.57
C CYS A 443 27.85 111.55 21.51
N LEU A 444 27.14 112.47 20.85
CA LEU A 444 26.21 112.16 19.76
C LEU A 444 26.89 111.95 18.39
N GLY A 445 28.22 112.09 18.30
CA GLY A 445 28.94 111.94 17.04
C GLY A 445 28.60 113.00 15.98
N LEU A 446 28.09 114.18 16.37
CA LEU A 446 27.69 115.27 15.47
C LEU A 446 28.87 116.21 15.10
N MET A 447 30.00 115.63 14.69
CA MET A 447 31.11 116.37 14.07
C MET A 447 31.32 115.97 12.63
#